data_AF-A0A7C6HJW0-F1
#
_entry.id   AF-A0A7C6HJW0-F1
#
_cell.length_a   1.000
_cell.length_b   1.000
_cell.length_c   1.000
_cell.angle_alpha   90.00
_cell.angle_beta   90.00
_cell.angle_gamma   90.00
#
_symmetry.space_group_name_H-M   'P 1'
#
loop_
_entity.id
_entity.type
_entity.pdbx_description
1 polymer ?
#
loop_
_entity_poly.entity_id
_entity_poly.type
_entity_poly.pdbx_seq_one_letter_code
_entity_poly.pdbx_strand_id
1 'polypeptide(L)'
;MIIALIIFFIAIVFLMWQGTLSLPLGIVFSIGTIAILFYLFIKNARLSLRLQKTMKRYKAKWVGAVAIVSGLSTTLSRDSILLLNRRDELIIEGPLRSITMPLEAIERIGVLFGDSIMRYSDYDLATLLELGMVPNLSYIRAYLKRNPQAKRQRFILIKPFATSEELERSDMIVLVEGAALSNLRALLSRPEITSIARVVDKRYSKQDIKSAGKTIKTVKTDKRIENKRRLIKENFPGQNTGTHDLWVGNDFRDKGANNNGSKSR
;
A
#
# COMPACT_ATOMS: atom_id res chain seq x y z
N MET A 1 6.39 -12.96 -19.62
CA MET A 1 6.74 -14.38 -19.37
C MET A 1 5.83 -15.33 -20.13
N ILE A 2 4.49 -15.24 -20.02
CA ILE A 2 3.58 -16.14 -20.77
C ILE A 2 3.81 -16.05 -22.29
N ILE A 3 3.86 -14.84 -22.86
CA ILE A 3 4.12 -14.63 -24.30
C ILE A 3 5.48 -15.22 -24.71
N ALA A 4 6.52 -15.04 -23.91
CA ALA A 4 7.85 -15.59 -24.19
C ALA A 4 7.85 -17.12 -24.17
N LEU A 5 7.11 -17.76 -23.25
CA LEU A 5 6.94 -19.21 -23.22
C LEU A 5 6.17 -19.73 -24.43
N ILE A 6 5.15 -18.99 -24.90
CA ILE A 6 4.42 -19.35 -26.12
C ILE A 6 5.34 -19.25 -27.34
N ILE A 7 6.10 -18.17 -27.48
CA ILE A 7 7.07 -18.00 -28.57
C ILE A 7 8.13 -19.11 -28.51
N PHE A 8 8.64 -19.42 -27.31
CA PHE A 8 9.60 -20.50 -27.12
C PHE A 8 9.03 -21.86 -27.53
N PHE A 9 7.78 -22.15 -27.15
CA PHE A 9 7.08 -23.36 -27.58
C PHE A 9 6.95 -23.45 -29.10
N ILE A 10 6.50 -22.37 -29.75
CA ILE A 10 6.38 -22.30 -31.21
C ILE A 10 7.75 -22.50 -31.89
N ALA A 11 8.80 -21.88 -31.34
CA ALA A 11 10.15 -22.03 -31.86
C ALA A 11 10.67 -23.47 -31.76
N ILE A 12 10.40 -24.17 -30.65
CA ILE A 12 10.77 -25.60 -30.50
C ILE A 12 10.06 -26.45 -31.55
N VAL A 13 8.75 -26.27 -31.72
CA VAL A 13 7.96 -27.01 -32.71
C VAL A 13 8.50 -26.75 -34.13
N PHE A 14 8.84 -25.50 -34.44
CA PHE A 14 9.42 -25.12 -35.73
C PHE A 14 10.80 -25.73 -35.96
N LEU A 15 11.68 -25.73 -34.96
CA LEU A 15 13.02 -26.34 -35.04
C LEU A 15 12.97 -27.86 -35.16
N MET A 16 11.98 -28.51 -34.52
CA MET A 16 11.71 -29.94 -34.73
C MET A 16 11.23 -30.21 -36.15
N TRP A 17 10.34 -29.37 -36.69
CA TRP A 17 9.82 -29.50 -38.05
C TRP A 17 10.91 -29.35 -39.11
N GLN A 18 11.86 -28.43 -38.92
CA GLN A 18 13.01 -28.26 -39.81
C GLN A 18 14.09 -29.34 -39.65
N GLY A 19 13.93 -30.27 -38.70
CA GLY A 19 14.91 -31.33 -38.42
C GLY A 19 16.21 -30.82 -37.79
N THR A 20 16.26 -29.56 -37.37
CA THR A 20 17.46 -28.93 -36.78
C THR A 20 17.64 -29.31 -35.31
N LEU A 21 16.55 -29.63 -34.62
CA LEU A 21 16.54 -30.12 -33.24
C LEU A 21 16.21 -31.61 -33.21
N SER A 22 16.95 -32.39 -32.42
CA SER A 22 16.63 -33.82 -32.29
C SER A 22 15.23 -34.02 -31.67
N LEU A 23 14.48 -34.97 -32.23
CA LEU A 23 13.14 -35.34 -31.77
C LEU A 23 13.05 -35.55 -30.24
N PRO A 24 13.95 -36.32 -29.58
CA PRO A 24 13.85 -36.53 -28.14
C PRO A 24 14.02 -35.23 -27.34
N LEU A 25 14.97 -34.37 -27.71
CA LEU A 25 15.17 -33.08 -27.04
C LEU A 25 13.97 -32.15 -27.25
N GLY A 26 13.44 -32.08 -28.47
CA GLY A 26 12.29 -31.26 -28.81
C GLY A 26 11.02 -31.65 -28.05
N ILE A 27 10.77 -32.95 -27.88
CA ILE A 27 9.64 -33.45 -27.09
C ILE A 27 9.79 -33.05 -25.62
N VAL A 28 10.98 -33.23 -25.02
CA VAL A 28 11.24 -32.87 -23.62
C VAL A 28 11.00 -31.38 -23.38
N PHE A 29 11.53 -30.50 -24.24
CA PHE A 29 11.32 -29.06 -24.11
C PHE A 29 9.86 -28.65 -24.33
N SER A 30 9.17 -29.30 -25.26
CA SER A 30 7.74 -29.05 -25.52
C SER A 30 6.88 -29.39 -24.30
N ILE A 31 7.07 -30.58 -23.73
CA ILE A 31 6.35 -31.02 -22.52
C ILE A 31 6.64 -30.09 -21.35
N GLY A 32 7.92 -29.75 -21.11
CA GLY A 32 8.31 -28.84 -20.04
C GLY A 32 7.65 -27.46 -20.17
N THR A 33 7.62 -26.92 -21.39
CA THR A 33 7.01 -25.61 -21.66
C THR A 33 5.49 -25.65 -21.46
N ILE A 34 4.81 -26.68 -21.95
CA ILE A 34 3.36 -26.89 -21.74
C ILE A 34 3.05 -27.03 -20.25
N ALA A 35 3.84 -27.80 -19.49
CA ALA A 35 3.64 -27.99 -18.06
C ALA A 35 3.76 -26.66 -17.29
N ILE A 36 4.75 -25.83 -17.61
CA ILE A 36 4.92 -24.50 -16.99
C ILE A 36 3.74 -23.59 -17.35
N LEU A 37 3.32 -23.56 -18.62
CA LEU A 37 2.15 -22.79 -19.05
C LEU A 37 0.88 -23.23 -18.33
N PHE A 38 0.66 -24.54 -18.19
CA PHE A 38 -0.48 -25.12 -17.51
C PHE A 38 -0.48 -24.79 -16.01
N TYR A 39 0.68 -24.86 -15.35
CA TYR A 39 0.85 -24.44 -13.96
C TYR A 39 0.49 -22.95 -13.77
N LEU A 40 1.00 -22.07 -14.64
CA LEU A 40 0.68 -20.64 -14.61
C LEU A 40 -0.82 -20.39 -14.85
N PHE A 41 -1.44 -21.14 -15.75
CA PHE A 41 -2.88 -21.07 -16.02
C PHE A 41 -3.70 -21.44 -14.78
N ILE A 42 -3.42 -22.59 -14.15
CA ILE A 42 -4.12 -23.03 -12.93
C ILE A 42 -3.92 -22.00 -11.81
N LYS A 43 -2.70 -21.50 -11.62
CA LYS A 43 -2.40 -20.49 -10.60
C LYS A 43 -3.24 -19.23 -10.78
N ASN A 44 -3.31 -18.70 -12.01
CA ASN A 44 -4.10 -17.52 -12.33
C ASN A 44 -5.60 -17.78 -12.21
N ALA A 45 -6.07 -18.96 -12.64
CA ALA A 45 -7.48 -19.36 -12.51
C ALA A 45 -7.91 -19.44 -11.04
N ARG A 46 -7.08 -20.04 -10.17
CA ARG A 46 -7.34 -20.10 -8.71
C ARG A 46 -7.42 -18.70 -8.11
N LEU A 47 -6.51 -17.80 -8.49
CA LEU A 47 -6.52 -16.42 -8.01
C LEU A 47 -7.78 -15.68 -8.49
N SER A 48 -8.16 -15.82 -9.76
CA SER A 48 -9.40 -15.26 -10.32
C SER A 48 -10.64 -15.75 -9.57
N LEU A 49 -10.75 -17.07 -9.35
CA LEU A 49 -11.85 -17.65 -8.59
C LEU A 49 -11.91 -17.13 -7.14
N ARG A 50 -10.74 -16.95 -6.49
CA ARG A 50 -10.67 -16.35 -5.15
C ARG A 50 -11.17 -14.91 -5.17
N LEU A 51 -10.71 -14.09 -6.13
CA LEU A 51 -11.16 -12.70 -6.27
C LEU A 51 -12.68 -12.62 -6.56
N GLN A 52 -13.22 -13.51 -7.40
CA GLN A 52 -14.67 -13.56 -7.67
C GLN A 52 -15.49 -13.97 -6.44
N LYS A 53 -15.01 -14.96 -5.67
CA LYS A 53 -15.64 -15.35 -4.40
C LYS A 53 -15.63 -14.20 -3.41
N THR A 54 -14.50 -13.51 -3.25
CA THR A 54 -14.37 -12.32 -2.40
C THR A 54 -15.28 -11.19 -2.88
N MET A 55 -15.32 -10.93 -4.19
CA MET A 55 -16.20 -9.91 -4.78
C MET A 55 -17.68 -10.17 -4.46
N LYS A 56 -18.13 -11.42 -4.56
CA LYS A 56 -19.51 -11.80 -4.22
C LYS A 56 -19.77 -11.69 -2.71
N ARG A 57 -18.85 -12.20 -1.88
CA ARG A 57 -18.97 -12.19 -0.41
C ARG A 57 -19.15 -10.78 0.14
N TYR A 58 -18.29 -9.85 -0.28
CA TYR A 58 -18.32 -8.47 0.21
C TYR A 58 -19.17 -7.54 -0.66
N LYS A 59 -19.92 -8.07 -1.65
CA LYS A 59 -20.67 -7.25 -2.63
C LYS A 59 -19.81 -6.11 -3.23
N ALA A 60 -18.55 -6.40 -3.51
CA ALA A 60 -17.56 -5.38 -3.83
C ALA A 60 -17.80 -4.74 -5.19
N LYS A 61 -17.61 -3.42 -5.27
CA LYS A 61 -17.53 -2.62 -6.50
C LYS A 61 -16.24 -2.92 -7.27
N TRP A 62 -15.14 -3.18 -6.55
CA TRP A 62 -13.85 -3.49 -7.13
C TRP A 62 -13.05 -4.42 -6.22
N VAL A 63 -12.22 -5.28 -6.82
CA VAL A 63 -11.32 -6.21 -6.11
C VAL A 63 -10.01 -6.30 -6.86
N GLY A 64 -8.88 -6.34 -6.16
CA GLY A 64 -7.56 -6.56 -6.73
C GLY A 64 -6.61 -7.27 -5.77
N ALA A 65 -5.73 -8.09 -6.32
CA ALA A 65 -4.68 -8.74 -5.55
C ALA A 65 -3.57 -7.74 -5.19
N VAL A 66 -3.16 -7.73 -3.92
CA VAL A 66 -2.11 -6.85 -3.41
C VAL A 66 -1.21 -7.60 -2.43
N ALA A 67 0.00 -7.09 -2.24
CA ALA A 67 0.89 -7.54 -1.17
C ALA A 67 1.07 -6.42 -0.14
N ILE A 68 0.97 -6.74 1.14
CA ILE A 68 1.24 -5.78 2.22
C ILE A 68 2.75 -5.70 2.42
N VAL A 69 3.33 -4.51 2.32
CA VAL A 69 4.77 -4.28 2.49
C VAL A 69 5.09 -3.60 3.82
N SER A 70 4.24 -2.69 4.30
CA SER A 70 4.44 -1.97 5.55
C SER A 70 3.14 -1.37 6.09
N GLY A 71 3.15 -0.92 7.34
CA GLY A 71 2.08 -0.11 7.93
C GLY A 71 0.93 -0.88 8.56
N LEU A 72 1.03 -2.18 8.67
CA LEU A 72 0.16 -3.01 9.48
C LEU A 72 1.12 -3.84 10.32
N SER A 73 0.86 -4.08 11.60
CA SER A 73 1.72 -4.88 12.51
C SER A 73 1.95 -6.34 12.05
N THR A 74 1.65 -6.64 10.81
CA THR A 74 1.65 -7.94 10.16
C THR A 74 2.84 -8.11 9.23
N THR A 75 3.36 -9.33 9.25
CA THR A 75 4.37 -9.84 8.33
C THR A 75 3.97 -9.64 6.86
N LEU A 76 4.99 -9.41 6.03
CA LEU A 76 4.89 -9.19 4.58
C LEU A 76 4.04 -10.31 3.93
N SER A 77 2.77 -10.05 3.63
CA SER A 77 1.88 -11.06 3.07
C SER A 77 1.64 -10.83 1.59
N ARG A 78 2.03 -11.81 0.77
CA ARG A 78 1.89 -11.79 -0.69
C ARG A 78 0.48 -12.15 -1.18
N ASP A 79 -0.38 -12.64 -0.30
CA ASP A 79 -1.70 -13.18 -0.64
C ASP A 79 -2.85 -12.34 -0.05
N SER A 80 -2.69 -11.02 -0.10
CA SER A 80 -3.70 -10.08 0.39
C SER A 80 -4.58 -9.59 -0.76
N ILE A 81 -5.80 -9.18 -0.42
CA ILE A 81 -6.77 -8.66 -1.38
C ILE A 81 -7.19 -7.28 -0.91
N LEU A 82 -7.14 -6.31 -1.83
CA LEU A 82 -7.72 -4.99 -1.63
C LEU A 82 -9.07 -4.98 -2.33
N LEU A 83 -10.11 -4.50 -1.64
CA LEU A 83 -11.44 -4.39 -2.22
C LEU A 83 -12.13 -3.10 -1.79
N LEU A 84 -13.05 -2.63 -2.63
CA LEU A 84 -13.93 -1.50 -2.35
C LEU A 84 -15.37 -2.01 -2.35
N ASN A 85 -16.05 -1.89 -1.21
CA ASN A 85 -17.45 -2.29 -1.06
C ASN A 85 -18.42 -1.26 -1.66
N ARG A 86 -19.69 -1.62 -1.83
CA ARG A 86 -20.79 -0.71 -2.19
C ARG A 86 -21.06 0.37 -1.13
N ARG A 87 -20.68 0.11 0.11
CA ARG A 87 -20.77 1.04 1.25
C ARG A 87 -19.59 2.03 1.31
N ASP A 88 -18.76 2.07 0.28
CA ASP A 88 -17.57 2.93 0.24
C ASP A 88 -16.62 2.67 1.41
N GLU A 89 -16.41 1.38 1.67
CA GLU A 89 -15.41 0.87 2.61
C GLU A 89 -14.28 0.21 1.82
N LEU A 90 -13.05 0.61 2.12
CA LEU A 90 -11.84 -0.02 1.61
C LEU A 90 -11.43 -1.13 2.58
N ILE A 91 -11.44 -2.37 2.09
CA ILE A 91 -11.12 -3.54 2.90
C ILE A 91 -9.83 -4.17 2.40
N ILE A 92 -8.90 -4.41 3.33
CA ILE A 92 -7.66 -5.15 3.11
C ILE A 92 -7.84 -6.51 3.78
N GLU A 93 -8.08 -7.54 2.97
CA GLU A 93 -8.22 -8.92 3.43
C GLU A 93 -6.85 -9.62 3.35
N GLY A 94 -6.17 -9.74 4.48
CA GLY A 94 -4.95 -10.54 4.63
C GLY A 94 -5.26 -11.97 5.11
N PRO A 95 -4.25 -12.87 5.15
CA PRO A 95 -4.45 -14.24 5.61
C PRO A 95 -4.75 -14.36 7.11
N LEU A 96 -4.30 -13.39 7.92
CA LEU A 96 -4.42 -13.41 9.38
C LEU A 96 -5.47 -12.43 9.90
N ARG A 97 -5.63 -11.28 9.24
CA ARG A 97 -6.54 -10.22 9.66
C ARG A 97 -7.14 -9.56 8.43
N SER A 98 -8.40 -9.15 8.55
CA SER A 98 -9.04 -8.22 7.63
C SER A 98 -9.13 -6.84 8.31
N ILE A 99 -8.91 -5.80 7.52
CA ILE A 99 -8.97 -4.41 7.99
C ILE A 99 -9.96 -3.69 7.10
N THR A 100 -10.98 -3.12 7.72
CA THR A 100 -12.03 -2.36 7.05
C THR A 100 -11.83 -0.90 7.41
N MET A 101 -11.64 -0.07 6.40
CA MET A 101 -11.52 1.38 6.55
C MET A 101 -12.61 2.05 5.73
N PRO A 102 -13.57 2.75 6.35
CA PRO A 102 -14.50 3.60 5.60
C PRO A 102 -13.70 4.67 4.85
N LEU A 103 -14.12 5.03 3.63
CA LEU A 103 -13.38 6.02 2.82
C LEU A 103 -13.30 7.39 3.52
N GLU A 104 -14.26 7.73 4.39
CA GLU A 104 -14.22 8.95 5.19
C GLU A 104 -13.08 8.95 6.22
N ALA A 105 -12.62 7.77 6.66
CA ALA A 105 -11.49 7.60 7.56
C ALA A 105 -10.14 7.56 6.83
N ILE A 106 -10.12 7.76 5.51
CA ILE A 106 -8.89 7.83 4.72
C ILE A 106 -8.64 9.28 4.32
N GLU A 107 -7.50 9.82 4.73
CA GLU A 107 -7.10 11.18 4.36
C GLU A 107 -6.60 11.25 2.93
N ARG A 108 -5.76 10.29 2.53
CA ARG A 108 -5.15 10.28 1.20
C ARG A 108 -4.78 8.88 0.73
N ILE A 109 -4.92 8.65 -0.58
CA ILE A 109 -4.38 7.46 -1.25
C ILE A 109 -3.32 7.91 -2.26
N GLY A 110 -2.07 7.54 -2.04
CA GLY A 110 -0.99 7.76 -3.00
C GLY A 110 -0.75 6.52 -3.86
N VAL A 111 -0.65 6.68 -5.17
CA VAL A 111 -0.26 5.60 -6.08
C VAL A 111 0.96 6.00 -6.88
N LEU A 112 1.98 5.17 -6.89
CA LEU A 112 3.26 5.49 -7.52
C LEU A 112 4.04 4.23 -7.89
N PHE A 113 4.97 4.32 -8.82
CA PHE A 113 5.84 3.19 -9.17
C PHE A 113 6.96 3.00 -8.15
N GLY A 114 7.39 1.74 -7.92
CA GLY A 114 8.54 1.47 -7.06
C GLY A 114 9.82 2.18 -7.51
N ASP A 115 10.01 2.37 -8.82
CA ASP A 115 11.10 3.17 -9.38
C ASP A 115 11.03 4.65 -8.93
N SER A 116 9.82 5.21 -8.82
CA SER A 116 9.61 6.57 -8.29
C SER A 116 10.02 6.68 -6.81
N ILE A 117 9.75 5.65 -5.98
CA ILE A 117 10.20 5.61 -4.57
C ILE A 117 11.73 5.71 -4.48
N MET A 118 12.44 5.05 -5.40
CA MET A 118 13.90 5.05 -5.39
C MET A 118 14.50 6.38 -5.86
N ARG A 119 13.83 7.08 -6.79
CA ARG A 119 14.35 8.29 -7.45
C ARG A 119 14.11 9.58 -6.66
N TYR A 120 12.95 9.71 -6.03
CA TYR A 120 12.56 10.92 -5.31
C TYR A 120 12.92 10.82 -3.83
N SER A 121 13.09 11.95 -3.15
CA SER A 121 13.22 11.97 -1.69
C SER A 121 11.86 11.75 -1.02
N ASP A 122 11.85 11.36 0.26
CA ASP A 122 10.61 11.19 1.00
C ASP A 122 9.81 12.51 1.09
N TYR A 123 10.50 13.66 1.14
CA TYR A 123 9.91 14.99 1.08
C TYR A 123 9.26 15.31 -0.29
N ASP A 124 9.94 14.97 -1.38
CA ASP A 124 9.40 15.18 -2.73
C ASP A 124 8.15 14.32 -2.93
N LEU A 125 8.17 13.07 -2.47
CA LEU A 125 7.02 12.16 -2.53
C LEU A 125 5.86 12.65 -1.67
N ALA A 126 6.13 13.15 -0.47
CA ALA A 126 5.13 13.79 0.39
C ALA A 126 4.43 14.95 -0.32
N THR A 127 5.21 15.76 -1.04
CA THR A 127 4.72 16.92 -1.77
C THR A 127 3.90 16.51 -3.00
N LEU A 128 4.43 15.60 -3.81
CA LEU A 128 3.79 15.12 -5.05
C LEU A 128 2.45 14.41 -4.79
N LEU A 129 2.34 13.70 -3.66
CA LEU A 129 1.14 12.97 -3.27
C LEU A 129 0.20 13.80 -2.38
N GLU A 130 0.61 15.03 -2.02
CA GLU A 130 -0.10 15.90 -1.08
C GLU A 130 -0.44 15.17 0.24
N LEU A 131 0.54 14.44 0.80
CA LEU A 131 0.32 13.61 1.99
C LEU A 131 0.21 14.43 3.28
N GLY A 132 0.65 15.68 3.30
CA GLY A 132 0.67 16.53 4.50
C GLY A 132 1.61 16.05 5.62
N MET A 133 2.38 14.99 5.36
CA MET A 133 3.40 14.41 6.25
C MET A 133 4.51 13.78 5.42
N VAL A 134 5.71 13.64 5.98
CA VAL A 134 6.83 12.96 5.32
C VAL A 134 6.76 11.47 5.64
N PRO A 135 6.50 10.58 4.66
CA PRO A 135 6.45 9.14 4.92
C PRO A 135 7.87 8.59 5.11
N ASN A 136 8.08 7.72 6.11
CA ASN A 136 9.34 7.00 6.24
C ASN A 136 9.36 5.80 5.29
N LEU A 137 9.96 5.97 4.10
CA LEU A 137 10.00 4.91 3.08
C LEU A 137 11.31 4.10 3.10
N SER A 138 12.13 4.23 4.15
CA SER A 138 13.43 3.55 4.26
C SER A 138 13.31 2.02 4.10
N TYR A 139 12.35 1.39 4.78
CA TYR A 139 12.09 -0.04 4.68
C TYR A 139 11.68 -0.47 3.26
N ILE A 140 10.86 0.35 2.59
CA ILE A 140 10.38 0.07 1.23
C ILE A 140 11.53 0.24 0.23
N ARG A 141 12.40 1.24 0.40
CA ARG A 141 13.63 1.38 -0.39
C ARG A 141 14.54 0.16 -0.21
N ALA A 142 14.70 -0.33 1.01
CA ALA A 142 15.46 -1.56 1.27
C ALA A 142 14.81 -2.80 0.62
N TYR A 143 13.48 -2.92 0.67
CA TYR A 143 12.73 -3.96 -0.03
C TYR A 143 12.94 -3.89 -1.56
N LEU A 144 12.90 -2.70 -2.15
CA LEU A 144 13.11 -2.47 -3.59
C LEU A 144 14.55 -2.72 -4.05
N LYS A 145 15.54 -2.49 -3.17
CA LYS A 145 16.93 -2.89 -3.42
C LYS A 145 17.05 -4.41 -3.49
N ARG A 146 16.40 -5.14 -2.57
CA ARG A 146 16.39 -6.62 -2.53
C ARG A 146 15.54 -7.26 -3.62
N ASN A 147 14.49 -6.57 -4.09
CA ASN A 147 13.55 -7.08 -5.10
C ASN A 147 13.47 -6.12 -6.30
N PRO A 148 14.44 -6.16 -7.23
CA PRO A 148 14.48 -5.22 -8.36
C PRO A 148 13.24 -5.29 -9.26
N GLN A 149 12.58 -6.44 -9.34
CA GLN A 149 11.35 -6.61 -10.12
C GLN A 149 10.20 -5.74 -9.59
N ALA A 150 10.14 -5.49 -8.28
CA ALA A 150 9.11 -4.66 -7.66
C ALA A 150 9.21 -3.18 -8.05
N LYS A 151 10.35 -2.71 -8.58
CA LYS A 151 10.49 -1.34 -9.10
C LYS A 151 9.51 -1.04 -10.24
N ARG A 152 9.09 -2.05 -10.99
CA ARG A 152 8.12 -1.93 -12.09
C ARG A 152 6.67 -1.99 -11.62
N GLN A 153 6.42 -2.37 -10.37
CA GLN A 153 5.08 -2.49 -9.80
C GLN A 153 4.62 -1.15 -9.22
N ARG A 154 3.30 -0.98 -9.12
CA ARG A 154 2.71 0.17 -8.44
C ARG A 154 2.60 -0.12 -6.95
N PHE A 155 2.91 0.87 -6.16
CA PHE A 155 2.72 0.92 -4.72
C PHE A 155 1.51 1.79 -4.44
N ILE A 156 0.69 1.35 -3.49
CA ILE A 156 -0.50 2.05 -3.00
C ILE A 156 -0.20 2.40 -1.55
N LEU A 157 -0.21 3.69 -1.25
CA LEU A 157 0.04 4.26 0.06
C LEU A 157 -1.29 4.78 0.58
N ILE A 158 -1.76 4.25 1.70
CA ILE A 158 -3.02 4.65 2.31
C ILE A 158 -2.68 5.37 3.61
N LYS A 159 -3.03 6.66 3.68
CA LYS A 159 -2.91 7.47 4.88
C LYS A 159 -4.29 7.52 5.56
N PRO A 160 -4.47 6.86 6.71
CA PRO A 160 -5.70 7.00 7.47
C PRO A 160 -5.75 8.36 8.20
N PHE A 161 -6.96 8.84 8.53
CA PHE A 161 -7.15 9.90 9.50
C PHE A 161 -6.76 9.39 10.90
N ALA A 162 -6.04 10.19 11.67
CA ALA A 162 -5.53 9.88 13.01
C ALA A 162 -6.67 9.73 14.05
N THR A 163 -7.48 8.69 13.92
CA THR A 163 -8.61 8.41 14.81
C THR A 163 -8.72 6.90 15.02
N SER A 164 -7.85 6.38 15.89
CA SER A 164 -8.04 5.19 16.74
C SER A 164 -6.70 4.78 17.35
N GLU A 165 -6.66 4.47 18.65
CA GLU A 165 -5.48 4.00 19.39
C GLU A 165 -4.80 2.77 18.76
N GLU A 166 -5.52 1.94 17.97
CA GLU A 166 -4.92 0.83 17.22
C GLU A 166 -4.20 1.25 15.93
N LEU A 167 -4.57 2.41 15.37
CA LEU A 167 -4.06 2.95 14.10
C LEU A 167 -2.90 3.95 14.30
N GLU A 168 -2.73 4.44 15.53
CA GLU A 168 -1.64 5.32 15.98
C GLU A 168 -0.24 4.68 15.88
N ARG A 169 -0.16 3.37 15.60
CA ARG A 169 1.12 2.65 15.42
C ARG A 169 1.57 2.47 13.98
N SER A 170 0.85 3.00 13.00
CA SER A 170 1.14 2.79 11.58
C SER A 170 1.07 4.08 10.79
N ASP A 171 2.22 4.71 10.61
CA ASP A 171 2.41 5.97 9.87
C ASP A 171 1.83 5.97 8.44
N MET A 172 1.71 4.80 7.79
CA MET A 172 1.08 4.67 6.46
C MET A 172 0.95 3.19 6.08
N ILE A 173 -0.20 2.76 5.56
CA ILE A 173 -0.33 1.41 5.01
C ILE A 173 0.24 1.41 3.59
N VAL A 174 1.21 0.54 3.33
CA VAL A 174 1.86 0.45 2.03
C VAL A 174 1.64 -0.93 1.42
N LEU A 175 0.95 -0.93 0.29
CA LEU A 175 0.61 -2.11 -0.49
C LEU A 175 1.35 -2.08 -1.83
N VAL A 176 1.57 -3.25 -2.40
CA VAL A 176 2.11 -3.43 -3.76
C VAL A 176 1.07 -4.12 -4.62
N GLU A 177 0.86 -3.56 -5.80
CA GLU A 177 0.00 -4.13 -6.83
C GLU A 177 0.51 -5.53 -7.26
N GLY A 178 -0.34 -6.55 -7.15
CA GLY A 178 -0.03 -7.89 -7.61
C GLY A 178 0.14 -7.95 -9.13
N ALA A 179 1.07 -8.76 -9.63
CA ALA A 179 1.34 -8.85 -11.07
C ALA A 179 0.18 -9.46 -11.89
N ALA A 180 -0.79 -10.11 -11.24
CA ALA A 180 -1.92 -10.77 -11.86
C ALA A 180 -3.23 -10.16 -11.35
N LEU A 181 -4.12 -9.81 -12.28
CA LEU A 181 -5.54 -9.50 -12.04
C LEU A 181 -5.83 -8.25 -11.18
N SER A 182 -4.86 -7.36 -10.96
CA SER A 182 -5.11 -6.04 -10.41
C SER A 182 -5.42 -5.04 -11.53
N ASN A 183 -6.65 -4.52 -11.56
CA ASN A 183 -6.98 -3.38 -12.40
C ASN A 183 -7.04 -2.13 -11.55
N LEU A 184 -5.88 -1.69 -11.01
CA LEU A 184 -5.82 -0.52 -10.14
C LEU A 184 -6.35 0.74 -10.85
N ARG A 185 -6.20 0.82 -12.18
CA ARG A 185 -6.76 1.92 -12.98
C ARG A 185 -8.28 2.01 -12.85
N ALA A 186 -8.98 0.88 -12.80
CA ALA A 186 -10.43 0.85 -12.60
C ALA A 186 -10.85 1.21 -11.17
N LEU A 187 -9.98 1.03 -10.16
CA LEU A 187 -10.23 1.55 -8.81
C LEU A 187 -10.07 3.08 -8.81
N LEU A 188 -8.98 3.56 -9.41
CA LEU A 188 -8.64 4.98 -9.44
C LEU A 188 -9.57 5.81 -10.31
N SER A 189 -10.27 5.22 -11.28
CA SER A 189 -11.28 5.91 -12.09
C SER A 189 -12.62 6.10 -11.38
N ARG A 190 -12.81 5.51 -10.19
CA ARG A 190 -14.05 5.64 -9.43
C ARG A 190 -14.11 7.02 -8.78
N PRO A 191 -15.25 7.73 -8.84
CA PRO A 191 -15.36 9.10 -8.34
C PRO A 191 -15.04 9.20 -6.84
N GLU A 192 -15.45 8.20 -6.06
CA GLU A 192 -15.23 8.15 -4.61
C GLU A 192 -13.73 8.11 -4.30
N ILE A 193 -12.96 7.31 -5.05
CA ILE A 193 -11.51 7.16 -4.89
C ILE A 193 -10.75 8.34 -5.51
N THR A 194 -11.17 8.84 -6.67
CA THR A 194 -10.47 9.92 -7.40
C THR A 194 -10.34 11.18 -6.56
N SER A 195 -11.34 11.45 -5.71
CA SER A 195 -11.36 12.60 -4.81
C SER A 195 -10.21 12.60 -3.79
N ILE A 196 -9.84 11.41 -3.28
CA ILE A 196 -8.81 11.22 -2.24
C ILE A 196 -7.48 10.68 -2.81
N ALA A 197 -7.48 10.16 -4.04
CA ALA A 197 -6.32 9.55 -4.66
C ALA A 197 -5.44 10.54 -5.42
N ARG A 198 -4.12 10.32 -5.38
CA ARG A 198 -3.13 10.98 -6.24
C ARG A 198 -2.20 9.97 -6.85
N VAL A 199 -1.92 10.13 -8.13
CA VAL A 199 -1.09 9.23 -8.91
C VAL A 199 0.16 9.96 -9.36
N VAL A 200 1.34 9.40 -9.07
CA VAL A 200 2.62 9.89 -9.59
C VAL A 200 3.04 8.99 -10.73
N ASP A 201 2.96 9.54 -11.94
CA ASP A 201 3.38 8.85 -13.14
C ASP A 201 4.91 8.69 -13.22
N LYS A 202 5.33 7.69 -14.01
CA LYS A 202 6.75 7.31 -14.17
C LYS A 202 7.62 8.43 -14.77
N ARG A 203 7.01 9.43 -15.42
CA ARG A 203 7.68 10.57 -16.06
C ARG A 203 7.22 11.90 -15.44
N TYR A 204 7.38 12.06 -14.13
CA TYR A 204 7.28 13.38 -13.52
C TYR A 204 8.57 14.18 -13.79
N SER A 205 8.46 15.39 -14.31
CA SER A 205 9.61 16.26 -14.57
C SER A 205 10.02 17.01 -13.30
N LYS A 206 11.32 17.29 -13.11
CA LYS A 206 11.82 18.13 -12.00
C LYS A 206 11.20 19.54 -11.99
N GLN A 207 10.64 20.01 -13.10
CA GLN A 207 9.91 21.29 -13.17
C GLN A 207 8.57 21.26 -12.43
N ASP A 208 7.88 20.12 -12.39
CA ASP A 208 6.58 19.99 -11.71
C ASP A 208 6.72 20.07 -10.18
N ILE A 209 7.86 19.61 -9.64
CA ILE A 209 8.21 19.69 -8.22
C ILE A 209 8.38 21.14 -7.77
N LYS A 210 8.98 21.99 -8.62
CA LYS A 210 9.16 23.43 -8.33
C LYS A 210 7.82 24.17 -8.31
N SER A 211 6.87 23.78 -9.16
CA SER A 211 5.52 24.35 -9.20
C SER A 211 4.68 23.90 -8.00
N ALA A 212 4.70 22.62 -7.64
CA ALA A 212 4.00 22.08 -6.46
C ALA A 212 4.56 22.64 -5.14
N GLY A 213 5.89 22.78 -5.02
CA GLY A 213 6.54 23.39 -3.86
C GLY A 213 6.28 24.90 -3.72
N LYS A 214 5.97 25.60 -4.82
CA LYS A 214 5.58 27.02 -4.79
C LYS A 214 4.17 27.20 -4.22
N THR A 215 3.25 26.28 -4.55
CA THR A 215 1.85 26.35 -4.08
C THR A 215 1.74 26.28 -2.55
N ILE A 216 2.60 25.52 -1.87
CA ILE A 216 2.57 25.40 -0.39
C ILE A 216 3.06 26.66 0.32
N LYS A 217 3.95 27.47 -0.27
CA LYS A 217 4.29 28.77 0.34
C LYS A 217 3.08 29.72 0.39
N THR A 218 2.09 29.52 -0.47
CA THR A 218 0.81 30.24 -0.51
C THR A 218 -0.33 29.55 0.24
N VAL A 219 -0.29 28.22 0.46
CA VAL A 219 -1.32 27.45 1.19
C VAL A 219 -0.93 27.26 2.67
N LYS A 220 -0.25 28.25 3.26
CA LYS A 220 -0.43 28.48 4.70
C LYS A 220 -1.77 29.19 4.86
N THR A 221 -2.69 28.59 5.60
CA THR A 221 -4.04 29.09 5.96
C THR A 221 -5.22 28.58 5.12
N ASP A 222 -5.33 27.27 4.89
CA ASP A 222 -6.61 26.72 4.39
C ASP A 222 -7.51 26.28 5.56
N LYS A 223 -8.37 27.20 6.01
CA LYS A 223 -9.33 27.06 7.15
C LYS A 223 -10.36 25.93 6.96
N ARG A 224 -10.35 25.23 5.82
CA ARG A 224 -11.31 24.18 5.45
C ARG A 224 -11.08 22.85 6.16
N ILE A 225 -9.82 22.47 6.42
CA ILE A 225 -9.48 21.21 7.12
C ILE A 225 -9.81 21.32 8.61
N GLU A 226 -9.67 22.50 9.19
CA GLU A 226 -9.96 22.77 10.60
C GLU A 226 -11.47 22.76 10.90
N ASN A 227 -12.30 23.28 10.00
CA ASN A 227 -13.76 23.20 10.12
C ASN A 227 -14.29 21.77 10.03
N LYS A 228 -13.67 20.91 9.20
CA LYS A 228 -14.07 19.50 9.10
C LYS A 228 -13.70 18.72 10.39
N ARG A 229 -12.58 19.06 11.04
CA ARG A 229 -12.21 18.53 12.36
C ARG A 229 -13.16 18.96 13.48
N ARG A 230 -13.69 20.19 13.43
CA ARG A 230 -14.69 20.67 14.42
C ARG A 230 -16.04 19.97 14.26
N LEU A 231 -16.53 19.81 13.02
CA LEU A 231 -17.79 19.12 12.73
C LEU A 231 -17.78 17.63 13.14
N ILE A 232 -16.63 16.96 13.08
CA ILE A 232 -16.50 15.57 13.54
C ILE A 232 -16.48 15.52 15.08
N LYS A 233 -15.93 16.53 15.75
CA LYS A 233 -15.86 16.58 17.22
C LYS A 233 -17.21 16.91 17.88
N GLU A 234 -18.10 17.62 17.18
CA GLU A 234 -19.44 17.97 17.69
C GLU A 234 -20.50 16.88 17.51
N ASN A 235 -20.28 15.89 16.64
CA ASN A 235 -21.27 14.85 16.32
C ASN A 235 -21.11 13.52 17.08
N PHE A 236 -20.17 13.41 18.02
CA PHE A 236 -20.07 12.24 18.90
C PHE A 236 -20.35 12.67 20.36
N PRO A 237 -21.45 12.21 20.98
CA PRO A 237 -21.67 12.45 22.40
C PRO A 237 -20.59 11.69 23.18
N GLY A 238 -19.81 12.43 23.96
CA GLY A 238 -18.84 11.85 24.89
C GLY A 238 -19.56 10.91 25.85
N GLN A 239 -19.27 9.61 25.74
CA GLN A 239 -19.63 8.67 26.78
C GLN A 239 -18.78 8.98 28.01
N ASN A 240 -19.44 9.50 29.05
CA ASN A 240 -18.96 9.44 30.42
C ASN A 240 -18.79 7.96 30.79
N THR A 241 -17.57 7.49 30.88
CA THR A 241 -17.24 6.29 31.65
C THR A 241 -16.61 6.73 32.96
N GLY A 242 -17.37 6.56 34.04
CA GLY A 242 -16.92 6.80 35.39
C GLY A 242 -15.73 5.92 35.73
N THR A 243 -14.63 6.56 36.12
CA THR A 243 -13.50 5.89 36.76
C THR A 243 -13.85 5.65 38.21
N HIS A 244 -14.01 4.37 38.56
CA HIS A 244 -14.04 3.85 39.91
C HIS A 244 -12.81 4.31 40.70
N ASP A 245 -13.06 4.91 41.86
CA ASP A 245 -12.12 4.94 42.98
C ASP A 245 -11.67 3.53 43.33
N LEU A 246 -10.36 3.33 43.46
CA LEU A 246 -9.70 2.50 44.47
C LEU A 246 -8.19 2.51 44.21
N TRP A 247 -7.43 2.55 45.32
CA TRP A 247 -5.96 2.59 45.44
C TRP A 247 -5.34 3.99 45.60
N VAL A 248 -5.70 4.59 46.73
CA VAL A 248 -4.80 5.41 47.56
C VAL A 248 -3.76 4.48 48.20
N GLY A 249 -2.50 4.91 48.21
CA GLY A 249 -1.52 4.45 49.20
C GLY A 249 -0.08 4.39 48.72
N ASN A 250 0.59 5.54 48.69
CA ASN A 250 1.68 5.89 49.62
C ASN A 250 2.84 6.65 48.96
N ASP A 251 2.90 7.93 49.32
CA ASP A 251 4.06 8.74 49.66
C ASP A 251 5.44 8.25 49.20
N PHE A 252 6.06 9.00 48.28
CA PHE A 252 7.45 9.42 48.49
C PHE A 252 7.65 10.83 47.93
N ARG A 253 7.96 11.74 48.87
CA ARG A 253 8.31 13.14 48.66
C ARG A 253 9.53 13.29 47.75
N ASP A 254 9.40 14.21 46.81
CA ASP A 254 10.50 14.97 46.21
C ASP A 254 11.44 15.54 47.30
N LYS A 255 12.73 15.21 47.18
CA LYS A 255 13.81 16.03 47.71
C LYS A 255 14.74 16.38 46.55
N GLY A 256 14.78 17.66 46.24
CA GLY A 256 15.64 18.23 45.21
C GLY A 256 17.13 18.00 45.48
N ALA A 257 17.86 17.73 44.40
CA ALA A 257 19.32 17.75 44.40
C ALA A 257 19.77 19.08 43.79
N ASN A 258 20.16 19.99 44.68
CA ASN A 258 20.87 21.22 44.36
C ASN A 258 22.37 20.88 44.43
N ASN A 259 23.04 20.69 43.29
CA ASN A 259 24.48 20.43 43.26
C ASN A 259 25.23 21.73 42.97
N ASN A 260 25.63 22.42 44.05
CA ASN A 260 26.71 23.39 44.01
C ASN A 260 28.04 22.66 44.23
N GLY A 261 29.03 23.01 43.40
CA GLY A 261 30.38 22.48 43.50
C GLY A 261 31.16 23.05 44.69
N SER A 262 32.16 22.28 45.13
CA SER A 262 33.32 22.80 45.85
C SER A 262 34.51 21.88 45.66
N LYS A 263 35.61 22.48 45.18
CA LYS A 263 36.98 21.98 45.18
C LYS A 263 37.51 21.83 46.62
N SER A 264 38.31 20.78 46.83
CA SER A 264 39.49 20.64 47.72
C SER A 264 39.55 19.15 48.10
N ARG A 265 40.67 18.43 48.08
CA ARG A 265 42.09 18.75 48.06
C ARG A 265 42.81 17.49 47.53
#